data_AF-A0A2K4ZA19-F1
#
_entry.id   AF-A0A2K4ZA19-F1
#
_cell.length_a   1.000
_cell.length_b   1.000
_cell.length_c   1.000
_cell.angle_alpha   90.00
_cell.angle_beta   90.00
_cell.angle_gamma   90.00
#
_symmetry.space_group_name_H-M   'P 1'
#
loop_
_entity.id
_entity.type
_entity.pdbx_description
1 polymer ?
#
loop_
_entity_poly.entity_id
_entity_poly.type
_entity_poly.pdbx_seq_one_letter_code
_entity_poly.pdbx_strand_id
1 'polypeptide(L)'
;MEFNKSVSNPMLVGSIELMKAEDTPEHRNMFVGELLKADLLSPAIVEPAPEENAEGKPVVAPGSKVQFPMLNTPDGARFFMAFTDRAEYEKWQEKNKKFPVFALKLEEYAAMVLRRDAKGNICPALGVVINPAGSNLIVPREMLAGIMSAKAAQAKQMAEKRK
;
A
#
# COMPACT_ATOMS: atom_id res chain seq x y z
N MET A 1 -3.21 -10.09 0.70
CA MET A 1 -1.76 -9.90 0.51
C MET A 1 -1.17 -11.16 -0.11
N GLU A 2 -0.36 -11.02 -1.15
CA GLU A 2 0.29 -12.13 -1.86
C GLU A 2 1.82 -12.00 -1.75
N PHE A 3 2.52 -13.10 -1.47
CA PHE A 3 3.97 -13.09 -1.31
C PHE A 3 4.70 -13.16 -2.66
N ASN A 4 5.68 -12.27 -2.88
CA ASN A 4 6.56 -12.27 -4.05
C ASN A 4 5.84 -12.25 -5.42
N LYS A 5 4.65 -11.65 -5.49
CA LYS A 5 3.91 -11.41 -6.74
C LYS A 5 4.63 -10.36 -7.58
N SER A 6 4.75 -10.60 -8.88
CA SER A 6 5.18 -9.57 -9.83
C SER A 6 4.10 -8.49 -9.92
N VAL A 7 4.47 -7.25 -9.63
CA VAL A 7 3.58 -6.09 -9.59
C VAL A 7 4.10 -5.02 -10.54
N SER A 8 3.20 -4.46 -11.34
CA SER A 8 3.45 -3.32 -12.21
C SER A 8 2.14 -2.54 -12.39
N ASN A 9 2.14 -1.24 -12.09
CA ASN A 9 0.94 -0.39 -12.17
C ASN A 9 1.16 0.82 -13.10
N PRO A 10 1.37 0.62 -14.42
CA PRO A 10 1.65 1.72 -15.34
C PRO A 10 0.52 2.76 -15.40
N MET A 11 -0.74 2.32 -15.32
CA MET A 11 -1.90 3.23 -15.30
C MET A 11 -1.93 4.10 -14.04
N LEU A 12 -1.61 3.52 -12.88
CA LEU A 12 -1.48 4.29 -11.63
C LEU A 12 -0.35 5.31 -11.76
N VAL A 13 0.82 4.91 -12.25
CA VAL A 13 1.96 5.83 -12.47
C VAL A 13 1.55 6.97 -13.39
N GLY A 14 0.92 6.68 -14.53
CA GLY A 14 0.44 7.71 -15.45
C GLY A 14 -0.59 8.65 -14.81
N SER A 15 -1.52 8.14 -14.01
CA SER A 15 -2.49 8.98 -13.28
C SER A 15 -1.84 9.89 -12.23
N ILE A 16 -0.74 9.43 -11.60
CA ILE A 16 0.05 10.24 -10.67
C ILE A 16 0.75 11.38 -11.43
N GLU A 17 1.31 11.09 -12.60
CA GLU A 17 1.95 12.10 -13.45
C GLU A 17 0.96 13.15 -13.93
N LEU A 18 -0.24 12.74 -14.37
CA LEU A 18 -1.31 13.66 -14.76
C LEU A 18 -1.74 14.57 -13.61
N MET A 19 -1.94 14.03 -12.40
CA MET A 19 -2.29 14.83 -11.23
C MET A 19 -1.17 15.81 -10.83
N LYS A 20 0.09 15.42 -10.97
CA LYS A 20 1.25 16.29 -10.71
C LYS A 20 1.37 17.39 -11.76
N ALA A 21 1.07 17.10 -13.02
CA ALA A 21 1.10 18.07 -14.09
C ALA A 21 -0.07 19.07 -13.97
N GLU A 22 -1.28 18.58 -13.69
CA GLU A 22 -2.47 19.40 -13.53
C GLU A 22 -3.44 18.78 -12.52
N ASP A 23 -3.72 19.50 -11.45
CA ASP A 23 -4.51 19.00 -10.32
C ASP A 23 -6.02 19.23 -10.53
N THR A 24 -6.59 18.56 -11.53
CA THR A 24 -8.03 18.64 -11.85
C THR A 24 -8.86 17.59 -11.11
N PRO A 25 -10.18 17.82 -10.91
CA PRO A 25 -11.08 16.80 -10.38
C PRO A 25 -11.06 15.50 -11.20
N GLU A 26 -10.89 15.60 -12.52
CA GLU A 26 -10.81 14.45 -13.42
C GLU A 26 -9.54 13.62 -13.18
N HIS A 27 -8.38 14.25 -13.10
CA HIS A 27 -7.12 13.55 -12.82
C HIS A 27 -7.10 12.92 -11.42
N ARG A 28 -7.66 13.61 -10.41
CA ARG A 28 -7.84 13.04 -9.06
C ARG A 28 -8.75 11.80 -9.08
N ASN A 29 -9.84 11.85 -9.82
CA ASN A 29 -10.75 10.70 -9.96
C ASN A 29 -10.08 9.53 -10.68
N MET A 30 -9.29 9.79 -11.73
CA MET A 30 -8.49 8.76 -12.40
C MET A 30 -7.50 8.12 -11.42
N PHE A 31 -6.76 8.93 -10.66
CA PHE A 31 -5.82 8.43 -9.66
C PHE A 31 -6.50 7.54 -8.61
N VAL A 32 -7.62 7.99 -8.02
CA VAL A 32 -8.35 7.19 -7.03
C VAL A 32 -8.86 5.90 -7.67
N GLY A 33 -9.36 5.96 -8.90
CA GLY A 33 -9.83 4.81 -9.66
C GLY A 33 -8.75 3.77 -9.92
N GLU A 34 -7.55 4.19 -10.32
CA GLU A 34 -6.42 3.30 -10.55
C GLU A 34 -5.80 2.80 -9.25
N LEU A 35 -5.73 3.65 -8.22
CA LEU A 35 -5.25 3.27 -6.89
C LEU A 35 -6.11 2.17 -6.25
N LEU A 36 -7.43 2.21 -6.47
CA LEU A 36 -8.36 1.18 -6.00
C LEU A 36 -8.17 -0.18 -6.69
N LYS A 37 -7.65 -0.21 -7.91
CA LYS A 37 -7.41 -1.43 -8.70
C LYS A 37 -6.01 -1.98 -8.48
N ALA A 38 -5.08 -1.13 -8.06
CA ALA A 38 -3.67 -1.45 -7.95
C ALA A 38 -3.38 -2.49 -6.86
N ASP A 39 -2.47 -3.40 -7.18
CA ASP A 39 -1.70 -4.16 -6.20
C ASP A 39 -0.39 -3.41 -5.98
N LEU A 40 -0.04 -3.08 -4.73
CA LEU A 40 1.17 -2.33 -4.40
C LEU A 40 2.13 -3.22 -3.63
N LEU A 41 3.42 -3.16 -3.95
CA LEU A 41 4.42 -3.88 -3.16
C LEU A 41 4.65 -3.16 -1.83
N SER A 42 4.63 -3.91 -0.74
CA SER A 42 4.92 -3.46 0.60
C SER A 42 6.10 -4.26 1.15
N PRO A 43 7.16 -3.63 1.67
CA PRO A 43 8.23 -4.33 2.35
C PRO A 43 7.67 -4.93 3.64
N ALA A 44 8.15 -6.11 4.02
CA ALA A 44 7.71 -6.78 5.23
C ALA A 44 8.89 -7.39 5.99
N ILE A 45 8.76 -7.45 7.30
CA ILE A 45 9.59 -8.23 8.20
C ILE A 45 8.82 -9.52 8.46
N VAL A 46 9.42 -10.66 8.12
CA VAL A 46 8.82 -11.98 8.32
C VAL A 46 9.65 -12.73 9.35
N GLU A 47 9.00 -13.24 10.39
CA GLU A 47 9.63 -14.01 11.47
C GLU A 47 8.95 -15.39 11.62
N PRO A 48 9.66 -16.51 11.44
CA PRO A 48 11.07 -16.61 11.05
C PRO A 48 11.34 -16.08 9.63
N ALA A 49 12.61 -15.77 9.33
CA ALA A 49 13.00 -15.27 8.01
C ALA A 49 12.59 -16.27 6.91
N PRO A 50 12.17 -15.81 5.72
CA PRO A 50 11.78 -16.72 4.63
C PRO A 50 12.98 -17.56 4.20
N GLU A 51 12.78 -18.87 4.05
CA GLU A 51 13.79 -19.79 3.53
C GLU A 51 13.66 -19.94 2.01
N GLU A 52 14.76 -20.20 1.32
CA GLU A 52 14.73 -20.47 -0.12
C GLU A 52 14.23 -21.90 -0.37
N ASN A 53 13.24 -22.05 -1.24
CA ASN A 53 12.81 -23.36 -1.71
C ASN A 53 13.82 -23.96 -2.71
N ALA A 54 13.55 -25.18 -3.18
CA ALA A 54 14.40 -25.86 -4.17
C ALA A 54 14.60 -25.09 -5.50
N GLU A 55 13.79 -24.07 -5.78
CA GLU A 55 13.92 -23.18 -6.96
C GLU A 55 14.65 -21.86 -6.63
N GLY A 56 15.21 -21.70 -5.42
CA GLY A 56 15.86 -20.46 -4.99
C GLY A 56 14.88 -19.31 -4.76
N LYS A 57 13.57 -19.58 -4.65
CA LYS A 57 12.57 -18.56 -4.32
C LYS A 57 12.36 -18.54 -2.82
N PRO A 58 12.32 -17.36 -2.18
CA PRO A 58 11.95 -17.29 -0.78
C PRO A 58 10.55 -17.89 -0.61
N VAL A 59 10.31 -18.57 0.51
CA VAL A 59 9.02 -19.12 0.93
C VAL A 59 8.82 -18.79 2.39
N VAL A 60 7.63 -18.29 2.71
CA VAL A 60 7.24 -17.95 4.08
C VAL A 60 6.68 -19.19 4.76
N ALA A 61 7.26 -19.58 5.89
CA ALA A 61 6.79 -20.74 6.65
C ALA A 61 5.36 -20.52 7.19
N PRO A 62 4.51 -21.55 7.25
CA PRO A 62 3.19 -21.46 7.87
C PRO A 62 3.29 -20.96 9.32
N GLY A 63 2.45 -19.99 9.70
CA GLY A 63 2.46 -19.40 11.05
C GLY A 63 3.49 -18.28 11.26
N SER A 64 4.25 -17.89 10.22
CA SER A 64 5.18 -16.76 10.31
C SER A 64 4.45 -15.45 10.66
N LYS A 65 5.08 -14.64 11.51
CA LYS A 65 4.60 -13.30 11.82
C LYS A 65 5.06 -12.34 10.74
N VAL A 66 4.12 -11.64 10.13
CA VAL A 66 4.39 -10.61 9.12
C VAL A 66 4.16 -9.23 9.73
N GLN A 67 5.18 -8.37 9.66
CA GLN A 67 5.10 -6.99 10.12
C GLN A 67 5.51 -6.06 8.97
N PHE A 68 4.80 -4.94 8.81
CA PHE A 68 5.13 -3.96 7.78
C PHE A 68 5.87 -2.79 8.42
N PRO A 69 7.17 -2.58 8.12
CA PRO A 69 7.90 -1.42 8.62
C PRO A 69 7.27 -0.13 8.11
N MET A 70 7.24 0.87 8.98
CA MET A 70 6.81 2.22 8.63
C MET A 70 8.03 3.09 8.32
N LEU A 71 7.86 4.00 7.37
CA LEU A 71 8.79 5.10 7.14
C LEU A 71 8.54 6.16 8.20
N ASN A 72 9.61 6.55 8.90
CA ASN A 72 9.57 7.61 9.90
C ASN A 72 10.25 8.85 9.33
N THR A 73 9.55 9.97 9.43
CA THR A 73 10.07 11.29 9.08
C THR A 73 10.75 11.94 10.30
N PRO A 74 11.65 12.93 10.10
CA PRO A 74 12.31 13.63 11.20
C PRO A 74 11.34 14.34 12.16
N ASP A 75 10.18 14.78 11.66
CA ASP A 75 9.09 15.39 12.42
C ASP A 75 8.26 14.37 13.23
N GLY A 76 8.57 13.07 13.11
CA GLY A 76 7.92 12.00 13.86
C GLY A 76 6.68 11.42 13.17
N ALA A 77 6.26 11.95 12.02
CA ALA A 77 5.21 11.36 11.21
C ALA A 77 5.63 9.98 10.67
N ARG A 78 4.67 9.04 10.66
CA ARG A 78 4.88 7.65 10.24
C ARG A 78 3.97 7.31 9.09
N PHE A 79 4.49 6.58 8.10
CA PHE A 79 3.73 6.15 6.93
C PHE A 79 4.04 4.70 6.58
N PHE A 80 3.05 3.94 6.13
CA PHE A 80 3.34 2.68 5.46
C PHE A 80 3.92 2.95 4.07
N MET A 81 4.78 2.06 3.60
CA MET A 81 5.36 2.17 2.27
C MET A 81 4.59 1.33 1.26
N ALA A 82 4.42 1.88 0.07
CA ALA A 82 3.83 1.21 -1.07
C ALA A 82 4.67 1.50 -2.30
N PHE A 83 4.86 0.50 -3.15
CA PHE A 83 5.62 0.63 -4.39
C PHE A 83 4.76 0.18 -5.58
N THR A 84 4.78 0.96 -6.65
CA THR A 84 4.01 0.68 -7.88
C THR A 84 4.55 -0.51 -8.67
N ASP A 85 5.81 -0.86 -8.45
CA ASP A 85 6.54 -1.89 -9.16
C ASP A 85 7.85 -2.25 -8.41
N ARG A 86 8.54 -3.26 -8.94
CA ARG A 86 9.78 -3.77 -8.36
C ARG A 86 10.94 -2.78 -8.46
N ALA A 87 11.03 -1.98 -9.51
CA ALA A 87 12.13 -1.04 -9.69
C ALA A 87 12.06 0.09 -8.66
N GLU A 88 10.86 0.59 -8.35
CA GLU A 88 10.66 1.59 -7.29
C GLU A 88 11.01 1.04 -5.91
N TYR A 89 10.72 -0.23 -5.64
CA TYR A 89 11.17 -0.90 -4.42
C TYR A 89 12.69 -1.01 -4.37
N GLU A 90 13.34 -1.42 -5.47
CA GLU A 90 14.78 -1.61 -5.54
C GLU A 90 15.53 -0.29 -5.30
N LYS A 91 15.05 0.83 -5.87
CA LYS A 91 15.58 2.18 -5.59
C LYS A 91 15.59 2.52 -4.10
N TRP A 92 14.51 2.17 -3.40
CA TRP A 92 14.46 2.37 -1.95
C TRP A 92 15.38 1.39 -1.22
N GLN A 93 15.42 0.13 -1.65
CA GLN A 93 16.25 -0.92 -1.08
C GLN A 93 17.76 -0.62 -1.20
N GLU A 94 18.23 0.09 -2.22
CA GLU A 94 19.66 0.44 -2.37
C GLU A 94 20.25 1.13 -1.14
N LYS A 95 19.42 1.88 -0.40
CA LYS A 95 19.80 2.63 0.80
C LYS A 95 19.29 2.00 2.10
N ASN A 96 18.59 0.86 2.01
CA ASN A 96 17.87 0.24 3.11
C ASN A 96 18.14 -1.27 3.20
N LYS A 97 17.70 -1.90 4.28
CA LYS A 97 17.80 -3.36 4.40
C LYS A 97 16.90 -4.04 3.37
N LYS A 98 17.38 -5.12 2.75
CA LYS A 98 16.57 -5.98 1.89
C LYS A 98 15.47 -6.64 2.73
N PHE A 99 14.22 -6.35 2.39
CA PHE A 99 13.06 -7.01 2.95
C PHE A 99 12.36 -7.87 1.89
N PRO A 100 11.67 -8.94 2.28
CA PRO A 100 10.65 -9.53 1.42
C PRO A 100 9.56 -8.50 1.09
N VAL A 101 8.92 -8.67 -0.07
CA VAL A 101 7.81 -7.82 -0.50
C VAL A 101 6.51 -8.63 -0.61
N PHE A 102 5.42 -8.02 -0.20
CA PHE A 102 4.05 -8.52 -0.38
C PHE A 102 3.27 -7.56 -1.26
N ALA A 103 2.44 -8.09 -2.15
CA ALA A 103 1.45 -7.31 -2.87
C ALA A 103 0.23 -7.08 -1.97
N LEU A 104 -0.08 -5.82 -1.68
CA LEU A 104 -1.21 -5.38 -0.89
C LEU A 104 -2.11 -4.46 -1.72
N LYS A 105 -3.42 -4.62 -1.56
CA LYS A 105 -4.40 -3.67 -2.11
C LYS A 105 -4.60 -2.47 -1.19
N LEU A 106 -5.16 -1.40 -1.74
CA LEU A 106 -5.49 -0.19 -0.96
C LEU A 106 -6.35 -0.49 0.28
N GLU A 107 -7.27 -1.46 0.17
CA GLU A 107 -8.14 -1.88 1.27
C GLU A 107 -7.36 -2.49 2.44
N GLU A 108 -6.26 -3.19 2.15
CA GLU A 108 -5.41 -3.81 3.17
C GLU A 108 -4.61 -2.74 3.90
N TYR A 109 -4.07 -1.77 3.16
CA TYR A 109 -3.46 -0.58 3.76
C TYR A 109 -4.46 0.21 4.61
N ALA A 110 -5.68 0.41 4.11
CA ALA A 110 -6.72 1.09 4.86
C ALA A 110 -7.07 0.32 6.14
N ALA A 111 -7.19 -1.01 6.07
CA ALA A 111 -7.40 -1.85 7.24
C ALA A 111 -6.26 -1.73 8.26
N MET A 112 -5.00 -1.61 7.81
CA MET A 112 -3.84 -1.43 8.68
C MET A 112 -3.78 -0.03 9.32
N VAL A 113 -3.96 1.02 8.51
CA VAL A 113 -3.92 2.42 8.97
C VAL A 113 -5.12 2.72 9.85
N LEU A 114 -6.32 2.30 9.47
CA LEU A 114 -7.54 2.59 10.22
C LEU A 114 -7.75 1.62 11.40
N ARG A 115 -6.85 0.64 11.58
CA ARG A 115 -6.91 -0.33 12.68
C ARG A 115 -6.92 0.37 14.04
N ARG A 116 -7.71 -0.20 14.94
CA ARG A 116 -7.60 -0.01 16.38
C ARG A 116 -7.06 -1.28 17.03
N ASP A 117 -6.10 -1.14 17.92
CA ASP A 117 -5.62 -2.28 18.70
C ASP A 117 -6.66 -2.72 19.75
N ALA A 118 -6.41 -3.83 20.44
CA ALA A 118 -7.31 -4.36 21.47
C ALA A 118 -7.49 -3.41 22.68
N LYS A 119 -6.61 -2.42 22.84
CA LYS A 119 -6.68 -1.37 23.86
C LYS A 119 -7.33 -0.09 23.34
N GLY A 120 -7.79 -0.08 22.08
CA GLY A 120 -8.44 1.05 21.45
C GLY A 120 -7.50 2.09 20.83
N ASN A 121 -6.18 1.87 20.84
CA ASN A 121 -5.25 2.83 20.25
C ASN A 121 -5.34 2.79 18.72
N ILE A 122 -5.31 3.97 18.11
CA ILE A 122 -5.23 4.11 16.66
C ILE A 122 -3.82 3.77 16.17
N CYS A 123 -3.72 3.19 14.97
CA CYS A 123 -2.42 3.08 14.30
C CYS A 123 -1.77 4.48 14.21
N PRO A 124 -0.49 4.64 14.59
CA PRO A 124 0.20 5.92 14.53
C PRO A 124 0.54 6.36 13.09
N ALA A 125 0.29 5.52 12.08
CA ALA A 125 0.51 5.88 10.69
C ALA A 125 -0.46 6.98 10.25
N LEU A 126 0.08 8.05 9.70
CA LEU A 126 -0.68 9.16 9.10
C LEU A 126 -1.19 8.84 7.70
N GLY A 127 -0.74 7.73 7.11
CA GLY A 127 -1.17 7.29 5.79
C GLY A 127 -0.19 6.29 5.16
N VAL A 128 -0.20 6.27 3.83
CA VAL A 128 0.69 5.46 2.99
C VAL A 128 1.49 6.41 2.10
N VAL A 129 2.78 6.16 1.95
CA VAL A 129 3.63 6.82 0.96
C VAL A 129 3.87 5.88 -0.21
N ILE A 130 3.47 6.31 -1.40
CA ILE A 130 3.68 5.61 -2.67
C ILE A 130 5.00 6.07 -3.26
N ASN A 131 5.87 5.11 -3.57
CA ASN A 131 7.20 5.30 -4.16
C ASN A 131 8.05 6.33 -3.39
N PRO A 132 8.44 6.07 -2.12
CA PRO A 132 9.18 7.03 -1.30
C PRO A 132 10.46 7.58 -1.94
N ALA A 133 11.15 6.77 -2.75
CA ALA A 133 12.38 7.13 -3.44
C ALA A 133 12.15 7.71 -4.85
N GLY A 134 10.90 7.71 -5.34
CA GLY A 134 10.53 8.18 -6.67
C GLY A 134 9.43 9.23 -6.59
N SER A 135 8.19 8.84 -6.88
CA SER A 135 7.07 9.78 -6.91
C SER A 135 6.75 10.45 -5.57
N ASN A 136 7.10 9.83 -4.45
CA ASN A 136 6.90 10.29 -3.08
C ASN A 136 5.50 10.88 -2.82
N LEU A 137 4.46 10.14 -3.24
CA LEU A 137 3.08 10.58 -3.11
C LEU A 137 2.48 10.09 -1.79
N ILE A 138 1.93 11.00 -0.99
CA ILE A 138 1.29 10.65 0.28
C ILE A 138 -0.21 10.44 0.04
N VAL A 139 -0.71 9.27 0.41
CA VAL A 139 -2.14 8.97 0.55
C VAL A 139 -2.47 9.06 2.04
N PRO A 140 -3.05 10.18 2.51
CA PRO A 140 -3.29 10.40 3.93
C PRO A 140 -4.39 9.49 4.46
N ARG A 141 -4.37 9.27 5.78
CA ARG A 141 -5.36 8.50 6.54
C ARG A 141 -6.80 8.93 6.22
N GLU A 142 -7.03 10.23 6.14
CA GLU A 142 -8.36 10.81 5.86
C GLU A 142 -8.85 10.42 4.46
N MET A 143 -7.96 10.44 3.48
CA MET A 143 -8.27 9.99 2.12
C MET A 143 -8.58 8.49 2.09
N LEU A 144 -7.80 7.66 2.79
CA LEU A 144 -8.11 6.23 2.91
C LEU A 144 -9.49 6.00 3.54
N ALA A 145 -9.81 6.70 4.63
CA ALA A 145 -11.12 6.60 5.27
C ALA A 145 -12.26 7.04 4.35
N GLY A 146 -12.08 8.15 3.62
CA GLY A 146 -13.04 8.66 2.65
C GLY A 146 -13.31 7.68 1.52
N ILE A 147 -12.26 7.12 0.92
CA ILE A 147 -12.36 6.12 -0.15
C ILE A 147 -13.09 4.86 0.35
N MET A 148 -12.72 4.34 1.52
CA MET A 148 -13.37 3.15 2.09
C MET A 148 -14.86 3.39 2.41
N SER A 149 -15.19 4.57 2.94
CA SER A 149 -16.58 4.97 3.21
C SER A 149 -17.40 5.06 1.92
N ALA A 150 -16.87 5.74 0.90
CA ALA A 150 -17.52 5.87 -0.40
C ALA A 150 -17.74 4.50 -1.07
N LYS A 151 -16.74 3.60 -1.01
CA LYS A 151 -16.85 2.24 -1.52
C LYS A 151 -17.94 1.44 -0.81
N ALA A 152 -18.00 1.52 0.52
CA ALA A 152 -19.03 0.84 1.32
C ALA A 152 -20.44 1.38 1.03
N ALA A 153 -20.59 2.69 0.84
CA ALA A 153 -21.86 3.31 0.47
C ALA A 153 -22.33 2.85 -0.92
N GLN A 154 -21.43 2.83 -1.92
CA GLN A 154 -21.75 2.34 -3.26
C GLN A 154 -22.15 0.84 -3.25
N ALA A 155 -21.43 0.01 -2.49
CA ALA A 155 -21.74 -1.40 -2.38
C ALA A 155 -23.14 -1.66 -1.77
N LYS A 156 -23.52 -0.88 -0.74
CA LYS A 156 -24.87 -0.93 -0.15
C LYS A 156 -25.94 -0.54 -1.16
N GLN A 157 -25.78 0.61 -1.82
CA GLN A 157 -26.73 1.09 -2.83
C GLN A 157 -26.91 0.10 -3.99
N MET A 158 -25.83 -0.56 -4.43
CA MET A 158 -25.91 -1.56 -5.51
C MET A 158 -26.59 -2.85 -5.06
N ALA A 159 -26.41 -3.26 -3.80
CA ALA A 159 -27.10 -4.41 -3.22
C ALA A 159 -28.60 -4.14 -3.00
N GLU A 160 -28.96 -2.92 -2.63
CA GLU A 160 -30.35 -2.48 -2.46
C GLU A 160 -31.08 -2.36 -3.81
N LYS A 161 -30.42 -1.87 -4.86
CA LYS A 161 -30.98 -1.83 -6.24
C LYS A 161 -31.12 -3.20 -6.91
N ARG A 162 -30.48 -4.24 -6.35
CA ARG A 162 -30.54 -5.62 -6.84
C ARG A 162 -31.60 -6.47 -6.12
N LYS A 163 -32.28 -5.91 -5.12
CA LYS A 163 -33.46 -6.48 -4.47
C LYS A 163 -34.73 -5.91 -5.10
#